data_AF-A0A835VVT7-F1
#
_entry.id   AF-A0A835VVT7-F1
#
_cell.length_a   1.000
_cell.length_b   1.000
_cell.length_c   1.000
_cell.angle_alpha   90.00
_cell.angle_beta   90.00
_cell.angle_gamma   90.00
#
_symmetry.space_group_name_H-M   'P 1'
#
loop_
_entity.id
_entity.type
_entity.pdbx_description
1 polymer ?
#
loop_
_entity_poly.entity_id
_entity_poly.type
_entity_poly.pdbx_seq_one_letter_code
_entity_poly.pdbx_strand_id
1 'polypeptide(L)'
;MPSARRASVLLAAACLSLQGELTYVDYHDGTGDWALLDKSNGQQKFEPLGKGKKPPKTDKNGKNLEPGQYMTIGCTIDTTTGQCSFVASTDVTVLKPAYIPPATNVREHLLVVIVDAPACGAAAASGATVSNLQNLYFGPNFDGKAGWAVRLENCSYGEVVWEPPTSGLTQFITVTPNCTWPTTSCDAYAMSNAANAAAQAKLGATAYATFTHFHLVMAVPSACSWAGLATLGGGVGGGGQVWLNTNTWTQTFGSFQVPLQESIHNFVLYHGFSSGIEYQDKTTFMGTGLACPSVTEKRWLGWASPITGGDGLDANALTPGAALGPFNLPASWTTGLGNHVRVQPTWTSWYNTTNYGMNLYFEFRQAMLGDGSMDVTYANKVIVHEIYSYMDNDQATYRSSDPRSNYMTNVAPSTRTVLSSPSLGVAYNLVLYVGAQFGSASEFVPMYVCRFITADTECDTLANVLANTPKSSPPPPSPPAPPPAPSPPPSPPPPPPPPAPPPPPPRPPPPPPSPPPPPPPPPSPSPPPKSSKGKPGERAPPMPPMPEAPSDPAASPALKRPPPRHRRSPPPQRRPRKHMP
;
A
#
# COMPACT_ATOMS: atom_id res chain seq x y z
N MET A 1 -71.59 -10.95 -4.50
CA MET A 1 -70.22 -10.41 -4.40
C MET A 1 -69.23 -11.51 -4.74
N PRO A 2 -68.54 -11.50 -5.90
CA PRO A 2 -67.39 -12.35 -6.11
C PRO A 2 -66.08 -11.55 -5.90
N SER A 3 -65.18 -12.21 -5.19
CA SER A 3 -63.87 -11.75 -4.74
C SER A 3 -62.94 -11.39 -5.90
N ALA A 4 -62.39 -10.16 -5.87
CA ALA A 4 -61.33 -9.73 -6.75
C ALA A 4 -60.02 -10.43 -6.36
N ARG A 5 -59.63 -11.45 -7.14
CA ARG A 5 -58.26 -12.01 -7.10
C ARG A 5 -57.30 -10.94 -7.60
N ARG A 6 -56.56 -10.30 -6.68
CA ARG A 6 -55.34 -9.56 -7.03
C ARG A 6 -54.36 -10.56 -7.64
N ALA A 7 -54.14 -10.46 -8.95
CA ALA A 7 -52.99 -11.05 -9.60
C ALA A 7 -51.75 -10.32 -9.06
N SER A 8 -51.05 -10.93 -8.10
CA SER A 8 -49.67 -10.56 -7.81
C SER A 8 -48.85 -10.92 -9.05
N VAL A 9 -48.60 -9.91 -9.88
CA VAL A 9 -47.55 -9.96 -10.89
C VAL A 9 -46.25 -10.14 -10.10
N LEU A 10 -45.72 -11.37 -10.05
CA LEU A 10 -44.32 -11.59 -9.70
C LEU A 10 -43.51 -10.88 -10.79
N LEU A 11 -43.11 -9.64 -10.53
CA LEU A 11 -42.01 -9.02 -11.25
C LEU A 11 -40.80 -9.91 -11.02
N ALA A 12 -40.39 -10.65 -12.06
CA ALA A 12 -39.12 -11.34 -12.06
C ALA A 12 -38.04 -10.30 -11.74
N ALA A 13 -37.29 -10.54 -10.67
CA ALA A 13 -36.19 -9.66 -10.29
C ALA A 13 -35.24 -9.56 -11.49
N ALA A 14 -34.98 -8.35 -11.98
CA ALA A 14 -34.10 -8.14 -13.11
C ALA A 14 -32.68 -8.55 -12.70
N CYS A 15 -32.13 -9.55 -13.39
CA CYS A 15 -30.72 -9.90 -13.26
C CYS A 15 -29.91 -8.90 -14.09
N LEU A 16 -29.13 -8.06 -13.42
CA LEU A 16 -28.22 -7.13 -14.08
C LEU A 16 -26.91 -7.86 -14.37
N SER A 17 -26.41 -7.78 -15.60
CA SER A 17 -25.07 -8.25 -15.93
C SER A 17 -24.09 -7.07 -15.87
N LEU A 18 -23.18 -7.14 -14.90
CA LEU A 18 -22.09 -6.21 -14.73
C LEU A 18 -20.82 -6.79 -15.34
N GLN A 19 -19.94 -5.94 -15.86
CA GLN A 19 -18.66 -6.34 -16.41
C GLN A 19 -17.58 -5.35 -15.97
N GLY A 20 -16.44 -5.85 -15.51
CA GLY A 20 -15.33 -4.99 -15.08
C GLY A 20 -14.20 -5.77 -14.43
N GLU A 21 -13.21 -5.03 -13.92
CA GLU A 21 -12.15 -5.59 -13.08
C GLU A 21 -12.64 -5.72 -11.64
N LEU A 22 -12.49 -6.90 -11.05
CA LEU A 22 -12.86 -7.12 -9.65
C LEU A 22 -11.88 -6.41 -8.72
N THR A 23 -12.38 -5.47 -7.93
CA THR A 23 -11.60 -4.75 -6.92
C THR A 23 -12.12 -5.05 -5.52
N TYR A 24 -11.22 -4.97 -4.55
CA TYR A 24 -11.55 -5.11 -3.14
C TYR A 24 -10.99 -3.94 -2.34
N VAL A 25 -11.74 -3.51 -1.34
CA VAL A 25 -11.34 -2.51 -0.36
C VAL A 25 -11.49 -3.15 1.02
N ASP A 26 -10.43 -3.13 1.81
CA ASP A 26 -10.40 -3.61 3.20
C ASP A 26 -10.57 -2.42 4.15
N TYR A 27 -11.52 -2.49 5.08
CA TYR A 27 -11.77 -1.41 6.04
C TYR A 27 -10.99 -1.56 7.36
N HIS A 28 -10.09 -2.54 7.46
CA HIS A 28 -9.25 -2.82 8.63
C HIS A 28 -10.00 -3.20 9.92
N ASP A 29 -11.29 -3.53 9.82
CA ASP A 29 -12.13 -4.03 10.91
C ASP A 29 -12.56 -5.50 10.68
N GLY A 30 -11.89 -6.18 9.75
CA GLY A 30 -12.24 -7.51 9.28
C GLY A 30 -13.41 -7.52 8.29
N THR A 31 -13.90 -6.35 7.89
CA THR A 31 -14.88 -6.18 6.82
C THR A 31 -14.24 -5.54 5.59
N GLY A 32 -14.96 -5.61 4.47
CA GLY A 32 -14.53 -4.99 3.23
C GLY A 32 -15.60 -5.17 2.16
N ASP A 33 -15.50 -4.34 1.12
CA ASP A 33 -16.47 -4.30 0.04
C ASP A 33 -15.84 -4.61 -1.31
N TRP A 34 -16.59 -5.33 -2.12
CA TRP A 34 -16.21 -5.71 -3.47
C TRP A 34 -16.94 -4.86 -4.50
N ALA A 35 -16.26 -4.51 -5.58
CA ALA A 35 -16.85 -3.83 -6.71
C ALA A 35 -16.27 -4.34 -8.03
N LEU A 36 -16.98 -4.07 -9.12
CA LEU A 36 -16.40 -4.13 -10.46
C LEU A 36 -16.04 -2.72 -10.90
N LEU A 37 -14.78 -2.51 -11.26
CA LEU A 37 -14.33 -1.28 -11.90
C LEU A 37 -14.61 -1.38 -13.40
N ASP A 38 -15.60 -0.61 -13.85
CA ASP A 38 -15.90 -0.43 -15.27
C ASP A 38 -15.00 0.67 -15.85
N LYS A 39 -14.14 0.25 -16.78
CA LYS A 39 -13.21 1.10 -17.54
C LYS A 39 -13.69 1.38 -18.96
N SER A 40 -14.86 0.89 -19.32
CA SER A 40 -15.41 1.08 -20.66
C SER A 40 -15.60 2.56 -20.94
N ASN A 41 -15.34 2.97 -22.19
CA ASN A 41 -15.47 4.35 -22.65
C ASN A 41 -14.65 5.38 -21.84
N GLY A 42 -13.55 4.96 -21.20
CA GLY A 42 -12.71 5.85 -20.39
C GLY A 42 -13.38 6.34 -19.09
N GLN A 43 -14.43 5.65 -18.64
CA GLN A 43 -14.99 5.87 -17.31
C GLN A 43 -14.13 5.19 -16.25
N GLN A 44 -14.22 5.66 -15.01
CA GLN A 44 -13.63 5.03 -13.82
C GLN A 44 -14.74 4.88 -12.79
N LYS A 45 -15.70 4.03 -13.13
CA LYS A 45 -16.92 3.84 -12.35
C LYS A 45 -16.86 2.50 -11.62
N PHE A 46 -17.04 2.55 -10.32
CA PHE A 46 -17.18 1.36 -9.48
C PHE A 46 -18.65 0.94 -9.43
N GLU A 47 -18.92 -0.32 -9.73
CA GLU A 47 -20.21 -0.99 -9.55
C GLU A 47 -20.13 -1.90 -8.32
N PRO A 48 -20.51 -1.41 -7.11
CA PRO A 48 -20.36 -2.17 -5.87
C PRO A 48 -21.33 -3.37 -5.83
N LEU A 49 -20.85 -4.51 -5.31
CA LEU A 49 -21.69 -5.70 -5.11
C LEU A 49 -22.62 -5.59 -3.89
N GLY A 50 -22.62 -4.45 -3.20
CA GLY A 50 -23.39 -4.18 -1.99
C GLY A 50 -22.58 -4.38 -0.70
N LYS A 51 -22.92 -3.61 0.34
CA LYS A 51 -22.13 -3.60 1.57
C LYS A 51 -22.07 -4.97 2.24
N GLY A 52 -20.85 -5.45 2.53
CA GLY A 52 -20.59 -6.76 3.14
C GLY A 52 -20.94 -7.96 2.25
N LYS A 53 -21.30 -7.72 0.98
CA LYS A 53 -21.52 -8.80 0.01
C LYS A 53 -20.18 -9.21 -0.59
N LYS A 54 -19.97 -10.52 -0.63
CA LYS A 54 -18.79 -11.13 -1.24
C LYS A 54 -19.20 -11.79 -2.56
N PRO A 55 -18.37 -11.71 -3.61
CA PRO A 55 -18.56 -12.58 -4.76
C PRO A 55 -18.44 -14.05 -4.32
N PRO A 56 -19.00 -15.00 -5.08
CA PRO A 56 -18.83 -16.42 -4.78
C PRO A 56 -17.35 -16.79 -4.79
N LYS A 57 -16.96 -17.88 -4.11
CA LYS A 57 -15.55 -18.31 -4.08
C LYS A 57 -15.02 -18.65 -5.47
N THR A 58 -15.87 -19.19 -6.34
CA THR A 58 -15.51 -19.62 -7.69
C THR A 58 -16.51 -19.13 -8.74
N ASP A 59 -16.02 -19.00 -9.97
CA ASP A 59 -16.84 -18.79 -11.16
C ASP A 59 -17.62 -20.07 -11.57
N LYS A 60 -18.40 -19.97 -12.65
CA LYS A 60 -19.21 -21.09 -13.17
C LYS A 60 -18.39 -22.31 -13.63
N ASN A 61 -17.08 -22.14 -13.82
CA ASN A 61 -16.15 -23.19 -14.24
C ASN A 61 -15.28 -23.71 -13.07
N GLY A 62 -15.55 -23.27 -11.84
CA GLY A 62 -14.79 -23.65 -10.66
C GLY A 62 -13.45 -22.91 -10.48
N LYS A 63 -13.20 -21.82 -11.23
CA LYS A 63 -12.00 -20.99 -11.04
C LYS A 63 -12.18 -20.06 -9.85
N ASN A 64 -11.18 -19.96 -8.97
CA ASN A 64 -11.22 -19.04 -7.83
C ASN A 64 -11.34 -17.58 -8.30
N LEU A 65 -12.13 -16.80 -7.55
CA LEU A 65 -12.25 -15.36 -7.78
C LEU A 65 -11.25 -14.59 -6.94
N GLU A 66 -10.58 -13.63 -7.56
CA GLU A 66 -9.47 -12.87 -7.00
C GLU A 66 -9.49 -11.41 -7.48
N PRO A 67 -9.06 -10.44 -6.66
CA PRO A 67 -8.90 -9.06 -7.10
C PRO A 67 -7.99 -8.96 -8.35
N GLY A 68 -8.27 -8.00 -9.23
CA GLY A 68 -7.57 -7.80 -10.50
C GLY A 68 -8.05 -8.68 -11.66
N GLN A 69 -8.92 -9.67 -11.42
CA GLN A 69 -9.55 -10.45 -12.49
C GLN A 69 -10.57 -9.62 -13.26
N TYR A 70 -10.58 -9.71 -14.59
CA TYR A 70 -11.63 -9.12 -15.41
C TYR A 70 -12.76 -10.13 -15.62
N MET A 71 -13.99 -9.79 -15.25
CA MET A 71 -15.10 -10.75 -15.21
C MET A 71 -16.45 -10.13 -15.55
N THR A 72 -17.43 -11.01 -15.80
CA THR A 72 -18.85 -10.67 -15.82
C THR A 72 -19.52 -11.26 -14.60
N ILE A 73 -20.34 -10.47 -13.92
CA ILE A 73 -21.16 -10.89 -12.78
C ILE A 73 -22.62 -10.60 -13.11
N GLY A 74 -23.44 -11.66 -13.19
CA GLY A 74 -24.88 -11.53 -13.07
C GLY A 74 -25.27 -11.42 -11.59
N CYS A 75 -26.12 -10.44 -11.25
CA CYS A 75 -26.63 -10.33 -9.90
C CYS A 75 -28.09 -9.92 -9.85
N THR A 76 -28.78 -10.38 -8.81
CA THR A 76 -30.15 -9.95 -8.51
C THR A 76 -30.10 -8.61 -7.80
N ILE A 77 -30.66 -7.56 -8.40
CA ILE A 77 -30.68 -6.23 -7.79
C ILE A 77 -31.76 -6.13 -6.72
N ASP A 78 -31.40 -5.66 -5.53
CA ASP A 78 -32.38 -5.22 -4.54
C ASP A 78 -33.01 -3.92 -5.04
N THR A 79 -34.32 -3.94 -5.29
CA THR A 79 -35.06 -2.80 -5.83
C THR A 79 -35.10 -1.59 -4.89
N THR A 80 -34.77 -1.78 -3.61
CA THR A 80 -34.77 -0.75 -2.58
C THR A 80 -33.44 -0.01 -2.56
N THR A 81 -32.32 -0.75 -2.67
CA THR A 81 -30.97 -0.19 -2.55
C THR A 81 -30.29 0.02 -3.90
N GLY A 82 -30.78 -0.63 -4.95
CA GLY A 82 -30.14 -0.66 -6.27
C GLY A 82 -28.86 -1.49 -6.32
N GLN A 83 -28.51 -2.20 -5.24
CA GLN A 83 -27.27 -2.98 -5.12
C GLN A 83 -27.52 -4.47 -5.38
N CYS A 84 -26.46 -5.21 -5.71
CA CYS A 84 -26.53 -6.66 -5.80
C CYS A 84 -26.93 -7.28 -4.45
N SER A 85 -28.02 -8.02 -4.42
CA SER A 85 -28.51 -8.74 -3.23
C SER A 85 -27.87 -10.12 -3.09
N PHE A 86 -27.61 -10.77 -4.23
CA PHE A 86 -27.09 -12.11 -4.37
C PHE A 86 -26.34 -12.28 -5.71
N VAL A 87 -25.26 -13.06 -5.67
CA VAL A 87 -24.46 -13.44 -6.83
C VAL A 87 -24.23 -14.96 -6.78
N ALA A 88 -24.76 -15.71 -7.75
CA ALA A 88 -24.50 -17.15 -7.86
C ALA A 88 -23.17 -17.40 -8.57
N SER A 89 -22.47 -18.49 -8.23
CA SER A 89 -21.27 -18.91 -8.97
C SER A 89 -21.56 -19.15 -10.45
N THR A 90 -22.75 -19.67 -10.78
CA THR A 90 -23.20 -19.89 -12.16
C THR A 90 -23.33 -18.61 -12.98
N ASP A 91 -23.49 -17.47 -12.32
CA ASP A 91 -23.67 -16.15 -12.94
C ASP A 91 -22.36 -15.36 -13.03
N VAL A 92 -21.24 -15.95 -12.57
CA VAL A 92 -19.91 -15.35 -12.69
C VAL A 92 -19.08 -16.05 -13.74
N THR A 93 -18.43 -15.27 -14.61
CA THR A 93 -17.47 -15.79 -15.58
C THR A 93 -16.19 -14.95 -15.54
N VAL A 94 -15.06 -15.57 -15.23
CA VAL A 94 -13.75 -14.93 -15.36
C VAL A 94 -13.41 -14.86 -16.85
N LEU A 95 -13.31 -13.65 -17.38
CA LEU A 95 -12.99 -13.40 -18.79
C LEU A 95 -11.48 -13.30 -19.02
N LYS A 96 -10.76 -12.73 -18.05
CA LYS A 96 -9.29 -12.64 -18.05
C LYS A 96 -8.80 -12.97 -16.63
N PRO A 97 -7.72 -13.74 -16.48
CA PRO A 97 -7.12 -13.98 -15.16
C PRO A 97 -6.70 -12.66 -14.52
N ALA A 98 -6.41 -12.67 -13.22
CA ALA A 98 -5.76 -11.54 -12.57
C ALA A 98 -4.40 -11.36 -13.24
N TYR A 99 -4.30 -10.41 -14.16
CA TYR A 99 -3.01 -9.97 -14.64
C TYR A 99 -2.57 -8.86 -13.70
N ILE A 100 -2.09 -9.25 -12.52
CA ILE A 100 -1.35 -8.34 -11.63
C ILE A 100 0.12 -8.69 -11.83
N PRO A 101 0.75 -8.24 -12.93
CA PRO A 101 2.16 -8.44 -13.08
C PRO A 101 2.88 -7.72 -11.91
N PRO A 102 4.15 -8.06 -11.67
CA PRO A 102 4.98 -7.25 -10.81
C PRO A 102 4.89 -5.77 -11.20
N ALA A 103 4.97 -4.87 -10.22
CA ALA A 103 4.88 -3.43 -10.41
C ALA A 103 6.17 -2.88 -11.03
N THR A 104 6.49 -3.38 -12.22
CA THR A 104 7.75 -3.12 -12.93
C THR A 104 7.50 -2.21 -14.11
N ASN A 105 8.38 -1.23 -14.30
CA ASN A 105 8.29 -0.19 -15.31
C ASN A 105 6.90 0.50 -15.38
N VAL A 106 6.33 0.81 -14.22
CA VAL A 106 5.04 1.52 -14.08
C VAL A 106 5.27 3.02 -14.03
N ARG A 107 4.58 3.73 -14.91
CA ARG A 107 4.54 5.19 -14.94
C ARG A 107 3.12 5.64 -14.67
N GLU A 108 2.89 6.21 -13.50
CA GLU A 108 1.55 6.60 -13.08
C GLU A 108 1.24 8.02 -13.55
N HIS A 109 0.14 8.15 -14.30
CA HIS A 109 -0.45 9.43 -14.66
C HIS A 109 -1.50 9.74 -13.60
N LEU A 110 -1.13 10.59 -12.65
CA LEU A 110 -1.88 10.74 -11.42
C LEU A 110 -2.92 11.86 -11.52
N LEU A 111 -4.17 11.57 -11.15
CA LEU A 111 -5.17 12.59 -10.87
C LEU A 111 -5.39 12.68 -9.36
N VAL A 112 -4.92 13.78 -8.76
CA VAL A 112 -5.21 14.08 -7.35
C VAL A 112 -6.44 15.00 -7.28
N VAL A 113 -7.52 14.48 -6.71
CA VAL A 113 -8.81 15.17 -6.62
C VAL A 113 -9.04 15.60 -5.18
N ILE A 114 -8.96 16.91 -4.93
CA ILE A 114 -9.41 17.51 -3.67
C ILE A 114 -10.93 17.60 -3.73
N VAL A 115 -11.61 16.87 -2.86
CA VAL A 115 -13.07 16.92 -2.75
C VAL A 115 -13.44 17.97 -1.72
N ASP A 116 -13.97 19.09 -2.18
CA ASP A 116 -14.52 20.14 -1.32
C ASP A 116 -16.04 20.14 -1.44
N ALA A 117 -16.69 19.39 -0.55
CA ALA A 117 -18.12 19.12 -0.55
C ALA A 117 -18.77 19.53 0.77
N PRO A 118 -18.76 20.84 1.13
CA PRO A 118 -19.28 21.33 2.41
C PRO A 118 -20.78 21.03 2.58
N ALA A 119 -21.55 21.02 1.49
CA ALA A 119 -22.97 20.64 1.51
C ALA A 119 -23.19 19.19 1.97
N CYS A 120 -22.15 18.34 1.87
CA CYS A 120 -22.17 16.94 2.27
C CYS A 120 -21.52 16.73 3.65
N GLY A 121 -21.16 17.80 4.37
CA GLY A 121 -20.39 17.73 5.60
C GLY A 121 -18.92 17.33 5.38
N ALA A 122 -18.44 17.37 4.14
CA ALA A 122 -17.10 16.95 3.72
C ALA A 122 -16.35 18.12 3.09
N ALA A 123 -16.27 19.24 3.81
CA ALA A 123 -15.47 20.39 3.39
C ALA A 123 -13.99 20.02 3.36
N ALA A 124 -13.26 20.47 2.34
CA ALA A 124 -11.83 20.21 2.27
C ALA A 124 -11.11 20.89 3.46
N ALA A 125 -10.18 20.17 4.08
CA ALA A 125 -9.36 20.77 5.13
C ALA A 125 -8.54 21.95 4.57
N SER A 126 -8.29 22.97 5.40
CA SER A 126 -7.57 24.19 4.97
C SER A 126 -6.18 23.91 4.39
N GLY A 127 -5.52 22.82 4.82
CA GLY A 127 -4.23 22.37 4.28
C GLY A 127 -4.32 21.69 2.92
N ALA A 128 -5.50 21.20 2.51
CA ALA A 128 -5.72 20.44 1.28
C ALA A 128 -5.83 21.36 0.05
N THR A 129 -4.84 22.23 -0.16
CA THR A 129 -4.77 23.07 -1.35
C THR A 129 -3.95 22.41 -2.45
N VAL A 130 -4.22 22.76 -3.71
CA VAL A 130 -3.46 22.27 -4.87
C VAL A 130 -1.96 22.47 -4.69
N SER A 131 -1.52 23.69 -4.34
CA SER A 131 -0.10 24.00 -4.18
C SER A 131 0.55 23.23 -3.03
N ASN A 132 -0.13 23.07 -1.89
CA ASN A 132 0.43 22.33 -0.76
C ASN A 132 0.58 20.83 -1.09
N LEU A 133 -0.44 20.23 -1.70
CA LEU A 133 -0.38 18.82 -2.09
C LEU A 133 0.65 18.57 -3.21
N GLN A 134 0.77 19.46 -4.19
CA GLN A 134 1.84 19.39 -5.20
C GLN A 134 3.22 19.41 -4.54
N ASN A 135 3.43 20.27 -3.53
CA ASN A 135 4.69 20.34 -2.80
C ASN A 135 4.96 19.07 -1.97
N LEU A 136 3.94 18.48 -1.33
CA LEU A 136 4.10 17.22 -0.60
C LEU A 136 4.45 16.05 -1.53
N TYR A 137 3.73 15.92 -2.65
CA TYR A 137 3.93 14.83 -3.61
C TYR A 137 5.24 14.97 -4.38
N PHE A 138 5.53 16.14 -4.93
CA PHE A 138 6.58 16.33 -5.95
C PHE A 138 7.68 17.31 -5.54
N GLY A 139 7.62 17.86 -4.33
CA GLY A 139 8.54 18.89 -3.85
C GLY A 139 8.26 20.29 -4.40
N PRO A 140 9.08 21.28 -4.03
CA PRO A 140 8.80 22.70 -4.29
C PRO A 140 8.82 23.10 -5.77
N ASN A 141 9.52 22.33 -6.61
CA ASN A 141 9.62 22.57 -8.05
C ASN A 141 8.59 21.78 -8.87
N PHE A 142 7.82 20.90 -8.22
CA PHE A 142 6.83 20.02 -8.88
C PHE A 142 7.42 19.15 -10.00
N ASP A 143 8.71 18.84 -9.93
CA ASP A 143 9.46 18.06 -10.93
C ASP A 143 9.71 16.61 -10.49
N GLY A 144 9.20 16.22 -9.31
CA GLY A 144 9.32 14.86 -8.78
C GLY A 144 10.68 14.53 -8.18
N LYS A 145 11.64 15.48 -8.17
CA LYS A 145 12.97 15.27 -7.59
C LYS A 145 13.03 15.46 -6.07
N ALA A 146 11.89 15.74 -5.47
CA ALA A 146 11.68 15.89 -4.04
C ALA A 146 10.26 15.39 -3.67
N GLY A 147 9.89 15.52 -2.40
CA GLY A 147 8.57 15.08 -1.91
C GLY A 147 8.47 13.56 -1.80
N TRP A 148 7.25 13.04 -1.97
CA TRP A 148 6.96 11.61 -1.88
C TRP A 148 7.31 10.84 -3.16
N ALA A 149 7.23 11.48 -4.32
CA ALA A 149 7.52 10.89 -5.63
C ALA A 149 8.96 10.34 -5.69
N VAL A 150 9.96 11.15 -5.31
CA VAL A 150 11.37 10.69 -5.28
C VAL A 150 11.58 9.54 -4.30
N ARG A 151 10.78 9.48 -3.23
CA ARG A 151 10.86 8.38 -2.27
C ARG A 151 10.29 7.09 -2.84
N LEU A 152 9.15 7.15 -3.52
CA LEU A 152 8.58 6.01 -4.24
C LEU A 152 9.56 5.50 -5.30
N GLU A 153 10.16 6.40 -6.08
CA GLU A 153 11.16 6.07 -7.09
C GLU A 153 12.40 5.40 -6.47
N ASN A 154 12.93 5.96 -5.37
CA ASN A 154 14.07 5.36 -4.65
C ASN A 154 13.74 3.99 -4.06
N CYS A 155 12.53 3.81 -3.50
CA CYS A 155 12.12 2.54 -2.90
C CYS A 155 11.86 1.44 -3.93
N SER A 156 11.47 1.83 -5.15
CA SER A 156 11.18 0.94 -6.26
C SER A 156 12.34 0.78 -7.23
N TYR A 157 13.45 1.50 -7.04
CA TYR A 157 14.58 1.55 -7.98
C TYR A 157 14.19 2.03 -9.38
N GLY A 158 13.22 2.93 -9.45
CA GLY A 158 12.67 3.46 -10.71
C GLY A 158 11.61 2.57 -11.36
N GLU A 159 11.25 1.44 -10.75
CA GLU A 159 10.21 0.55 -11.27
C GLU A 159 8.80 1.15 -11.17
N VAL A 160 8.57 2.07 -10.22
CA VAL A 160 7.33 2.85 -10.13
C VAL A 160 7.66 4.33 -10.01
N VAL A 161 7.10 5.12 -10.92
CA VAL A 161 7.29 6.57 -10.97
C VAL A 161 5.93 7.26 -11.08
N TRP A 162 5.71 8.24 -10.21
CA TRP A 162 4.65 9.22 -10.41
C TRP A 162 5.13 10.28 -11.40
N GLU A 163 4.47 10.39 -12.54
CA GLU A 163 4.81 11.44 -13.50
C GLU A 163 4.62 12.82 -12.86
N PRO A 164 5.58 13.75 -12.97
CA PRO A 164 5.46 15.03 -12.30
C PRO A 164 4.43 15.94 -13.01
N PRO A 165 3.80 16.90 -12.30
CA PRO A 165 2.90 17.88 -12.92
C PRO A 165 3.53 18.63 -14.10
N THR A 166 4.85 18.83 -14.09
CA THR A 166 5.60 19.48 -15.17
C THR A 166 5.62 18.69 -16.49
N SER A 167 5.33 17.38 -16.48
CA SER A 167 5.16 16.58 -17.71
C SER A 167 3.78 16.74 -18.34
N GLY A 168 2.81 17.33 -17.62
CA GLY A 168 1.41 17.43 -18.03
C GLY A 168 0.60 16.14 -17.84
N LEU A 169 1.22 15.06 -17.35
CA LEU A 169 0.57 13.76 -17.14
C LEU A 169 -0.03 13.58 -15.74
N THR A 170 0.28 14.50 -14.81
CA THR A 170 -0.30 14.55 -13.47
C THR A 170 -0.99 15.87 -13.22
N GLN A 171 -2.18 15.82 -12.62
CA GLN A 171 -2.96 17.01 -12.30
C GLN A 171 -3.54 16.97 -10.90
N PHE A 172 -3.68 18.17 -10.32
CA PHE A 172 -4.31 18.40 -9.03
C PHE A 172 -5.51 19.32 -9.26
N ILE A 173 -6.69 18.88 -8.86
CA ILE A 173 -7.92 19.65 -9.04
C ILE A 173 -8.76 19.65 -7.78
N THR A 174 -9.46 20.75 -7.54
CA THR A 174 -10.56 20.80 -6.56
C THR A 174 -11.90 20.64 -7.27
N VAL A 175 -12.76 19.77 -6.74
CA VAL A 175 -14.13 19.54 -7.25
C VAL A 175 -15.14 19.65 -6.10
N THR A 176 -16.35 20.05 -6.45
CA THR A 176 -17.51 20.08 -5.54
C THR A 176 -18.57 19.16 -6.10
N PRO A 177 -18.50 17.85 -5.79
CA PRO A 177 -19.48 16.89 -6.28
C PRO A 177 -20.83 17.09 -5.59
N ASN A 178 -21.88 16.56 -6.21
CA ASN A 178 -23.19 16.48 -5.57
C ASN A 178 -23.15 15.43 -4.44
N CYS A 179 -23.91 15.64 -3.36
CA CYS A 179 -23.99 14.73 -2.20
C CYS A 179 -24.78 13.45 -2.51
N THR A 180 -24.43 12.75 -3.57
CA THR A 180 -25.09 11.52 -4.00
C THR A 180 -24.64 10.31 -3.20
N TRP A 181 -23.58 10.42 -2.40
CA TRP A 181 -23.15 9.36 -1.47
C TRP A 181 -23.77 9.57 -0.08
N PRO A 182 -23.99 8.48 0.68
CA PRO A 182 -24.52 8.60 2.02
C PRO A 182 -23.43 9.14 2.96
N THR A 183 -23.64 10.35 3.48
CA THR A 183 -22.66 11.08 4.33
C THR A 183 -22.58 10.54 5.75
N THR A 184 -23.50 9.66 6.14
CA THR A 184 -23.54 9.01 7.46
C THR A 184 -22.93 7.61 7.46
N SER A 185 -22.59 7.06 6.30
CA SER A 185 -21.95 5.75 6.15
C SER A 185 -20.59 5.86 5.49
N CYS A 186 -19.68 4.95 5.80
CA CYS A 186 -18.43 4.82 5.08
C CYS A 186 -18.63 4.00 3.79
N ASP A 187 -19.08 4.65 2.70
CA ASP A 187 -19.22 4.05 1.36
C ASP A 187 -18.15 4.62 0.43
N ALA A 188 -16.99 3.96 0.39
CA ALA A 188 -15.82 4.43 -0.36
C ALA A 188 -16.08 4.52 -1.87
N TYR A 189 -16.81 3.53 -2.43
CA TYR A 189 -17.12 3.48 -3.86
C TYR A 189 -18.08 4.60 -4.27
N ALA A 190 -19.11 4.90 -3.47
CA ALA A 190 -20.01 6.01 -3.76
C ALA A 190 -19.30 7.36 -3.69
N MET A 191 -18.41 7.56 -2.70
CA MET A 191 -17.56 8.75 -2.61
C MET A 191 -16.68 8.89 -3.86
N SER A 192 -16.04 7.80 -4.29
CA SER A 192 -15.19 7.78 -5.47
C SER A 192 -15.96 8.08 -6.75
N ASN A 193 -17.09 7.43 -6.97
CA ASN A 193 -17.92 7.66 -8.15
C ASN A 193 -18.37 9.11 -8.26
N ALA A 194 -18.78 9.73 -7.15
CA ALA A 194 -19.20 11.14 -7.15
C ALA A 194 -18.04 12.09 -7.44
N ALA A 195 -16.87 11.86 -6.81
CA ALA A 195 -15.68 12.66 -7.04
C ALA A 195 -15.15 12.51 -8.48
N ASN A 196 -15.07 11.27 -8.98
CA ASN A 196 -14.63 10.94 -10.33
C ASN A 196 -15.55 11.52 -11.40
N ALA A 197 -16.87 11.47 -11.21
CA ALA A 197 -17.83 12.11 -12.10
C ALA A 197 -17.66 13.63 -12.14
N ALA A 198 -17.46 14.28 -10.99
CA ALA A 198 -17.22 15.72 -10.92
C ALA A 198 -15.87 16.11 -11.56
N ALA A 199 -14.84 15.30 -11.36
CA ALA A 199 -13.53 15.47 -11.99
C ALA A 199 -13.62 15.32 -13.52
N GLN A 200 -14.30 14.29 -14.00
CA GLN A 200 -14.52 14.08 -15.43
C GLN A 200 -15.32 15.22 -16.06
N ALA A 201 -16.36 15.72 -15.39
CA ALA A 201 -17.12 16.89 -15.86
C ALA A 201 -16.25 18.15 -15.95
N LYS A 202 -15.31 18.33 -15.01
CA LYS A 202 -14.41 19.48 -14.96
C LYS A 202 -13.32 19.42 -16.03
N LEU A 203 -12.72 18.25 -16.25
CA LEU A 203 -11.60 18.06 -17.17
C LEU A 203 -12.04 17.75 -18.61
N GLY A 204 -13.26 17.25 -18.77
CA GLY A 204 -13.73 16.63 -20.01
C GLY A 204 -13.28 15.16 -20.10
N ALA A 205 -14.09 14.34 -20.77
CA ALA A 205 -13.89 12.89 -20.84
C ALA A 205 -12.54 12.48 -21.45
N THR A 206 -12.08 13.20 -22.49
CA THR A 206 -10.81 12.88 -23.17
C THR A 206 -9.60 13.07 -22.27
N ALA A 207 -9.52 14.19 -21.54
CA ALA A 207 -8.41 14.44 -20.61
C ALA A 207 -8.50 13.53 -19.38
N TYR A 208 -9.71 13.30 -18.87
CA TYR A 208 -9.91 12.40 -17.73
C TYR A 208 -9.43 10.97 -18.02
N ALA A 209 -9.68 10.46 -19.23
CA ALA A 209 -9.30 9.11 -19.63
C ALA A 209 -7.78 8.88 -19.76
N THR A 210 -6.95 9.92 -19.70
CA THR A 210 -5.48 9.75 -19.78
C THR A 210 -4.83 9.42 -18.44
N PHE A 211 -5.54 9.61 -17.32
CA PHE A 211 -5.04 9.29 -15.99
C PHE A 211 -5.18 7.80 -15.68
N THR A 212 -4.14 7.26 -15.06
CA THR A 212 -4.08 5.84 -14.69
C THR A 212 -4.32 5.63 -13.20
N HIS A 213 -4.12 6.62 -12.35
CA HIS A 213 -4.29 6.49 -10.90
C HIS A 213 -5.01 7.71 -10.32
N PHE A 214 -5.81 7.48 -9.28
CA PHE A 214 -6.72 8.48 -8.72
C PHE A 214 -6.56 8.56 -7.21
N HIS A 215 -6.19 9.73 -6.71
CA HIS A 215 -6.08 9.98 -5.26
C HIS A 215 -7.12 10.99 -4.84
N LEU A 216 -8.09 10.58 -4.03
CA LEU A 216 -9.11 11.47 -3.48
C LEU A 216 -8.62 12.00 -2.15
N VAL A 217 -8.46 13.31 -2.07
CA VAL A 217 -8.12 14.00 -0.82
C VAL A 217 -9.39 14.63 -0.29
N MET A 218 -9.93 14.09 0.80
CA MET A 218 -11.26 14.49 1.28
C MET A 218 -11.43 14.37 2.79
N ALA A 219 -12.33 15.16 3.35
CA ALA A 219 -12.85 14.95 4.69
C ALA A 219 -13.88 13.82 4.63
N VAL A 220 -13.53 12.65 5.16
CA VAL A 220 -14.43 11.48 5.13
C VAL A 220 -15.44 11.55 6.29
N PRO A 221 -16.60 10.90 6.18
CA PRO A 221 -17.52 10.75 7.31
C PRO A 221 -16.84 10.21 8.56
N SER A 222 -17.25 10.65 9.76
CA SER A 222 -16.71 10.14 11.03
C SER A 222 -16.93 8.64 11.26
N ALA A 223 -17.83 8.02 10.47
CA ALA A 223 -18.02 6.58 10.44
C ALA A 223 -16.86 5.83 9.77
N CYS A 224 -15.99 6.51 9.02
CA CYS A 224 -14.75 5.97 8.49
C CYS A 224 -13.63 6.16 9.53
N SER A 225 -13.04 5.05 9.99
CA SER A 225 -11.99 5.04 11.02
C SER A 225 -10.56 4.99 10.47
N TRP A 226 -10.38 5.20 9.17
CA TRP A 226 -9.11 5.04 8.46
C TRP A 226 -8.49 6.38 8.06
N ALA A 227 -7.16 6.42 8.03
CA ALA A 227 -6.39 7.59 7.59
C ALA A 227 -6.16 7.60 6.07
N GLY A 228 -5.99 6.40 5.51
CA GLY A 228 -5.94 6.12 4.09
C GLY A 228 -6.77 4.87 3.78
N LEU A 229 -7.12 4.71 2.52
CA LEU A 229 -7.77 3.52 1.98
C LEU A 229 -7.35 3.38 0.53
N ALA A 230 -7.33 2.16 0.03
CA ALA A 230 -7.01 1.89 -1.36
C ALA A 230 -7.74 0.67 -1.90
N THR A 231 -7.88 0.63 -3.22
CA THR A 231 -8.24 -0.62 -3.91
C THR A 231 -7.04 -1.57 -3.91
N LEU A 232 -7.29 -2.84 -3.59
CA LEU A 232 -6.39 -3.93 -3.96
C LEU A 232 -6.63 -4.28 -5.43
N GLY A 233 -5.66 -3.94 -6.27
CA GLY A 233 -5.74 -4.08 -7.73
C GLY A 233 -5.94 -2.75 -8.45
N GLY A 234 -5.96 -2.78 -9.78
CA GLY A 234 -6.04 -1.60 -10.63
C GLY A 234 -4.70 -0.92 -10.99
N GLY A 235 -3.56 -1.35 -10.45
CA GLY A 235 -2.28 -0.64 -10.63
C GLY A 235 -1.67 -0.72 -12.03
N VAL A 236 -1.43 -1.93 -12.58
CA VAL A 236 -0.62 -2.07 -13.81
C VAL A 236 -1.42 -1.81 -15.10
N GLY A 237 -2.74 -1.98 -15.06
CA GLY A 237 -3.64 -1.62 -16.16
C GLY A 237 -4.23 -0.21 -16.05
N GLY A 238 -3.85 0.56 -15.03
CA GLY A 238 -4.52 1.78 -14.59
C GLY A 238 -5.87 1.51 -13.92
N GLY A 239 -6.43 2.48 -13.21
CA GLY A 239 -7.63 2.35 -12.38
C GLY A 239 -7.37 2.18 -10.87
N GLY A 240 -6.13 2.33 -10.42
CA GLY A 240 -5.81 2.38 -8.99
C GLY A 240 -6.51 3.57 -8.32
N GLN A 241 -7.19 3.30 -7.20
CA GLN A 241 -7.93 4.30 -6.45
C GLN A 241 -7.43 4.34 -5.02
N VAL A 242 -7.14 5.55 -4.56
CA VAL A 242 -6.71 5.88 -3.19
C VAL A 242 -7.64 6.93 -2.61
N TRP A 243 -7.96 6.81 -1.32
CA TRP A 243 -8.64 7.81 -0.52
C TRP A 243 -7.73 8.24 0.63
N LEU A 244 -7.51 9.54 0.77
CA LEU A 244 -6.68 10.14 1.81
C LEU A 244 -7.55 11.05 2.68
N ASN A 245 -7.68 10.68 3.94
CA ASN A 245 -8.55 11.34 4.90
C ASN A 245 -7.89 12.62 5.45
N THR A 246 -8.54 13.76 5.24
CA THR A 246 -8.05 15.05 5.76
C THR A 246 -8.45 15.32 7.20
N ASN A 247 -9.40 14.59 7.79
CA ASN A 247 -9.74 14.71 9.22
C ASN A 247 -8.61 14.21 10.11
N THR A 248 -7.79 13.29 9.61
CA THR A 248 -6.58 12.76 10.26
C THR A 248 -5.32 13.38 9.67
N TRP A 249 -5.34 14.68 9.33
CA TRP A 249 -4.30 15.37 8.57
C TRP A 249 -2.86 15.04 9.02
N THR A 250 -2.56 15.13 10.31
CA THR A 250 -1.23 14.85 10.84
C THR A 250 -0.78 13.40 10.60
N GLN A 251 -1.70 12.44 10.67
CA GLN A 251 -1.40 11.04 10.39
C GLN A 251 -1.25 10.79 8.88
N THR A 252 -2.18 11.32 8.07
CA THR A 252 -2.25 11.08 6.63
C THR A 252 -1.19 11.85 5.84
N PHE A 253 -0.97 13.12 6.17
CA PHE A 253 -0.10 14.05 5.42
C PHE A 253 1.12 14.53 6.22
N GLY A 254 1.23 14.19 7.51
CA GLY A 254 2.40 14.53 8.32
C GLY A 254 3.64 13.71 7.98
N SER A 255 3.48 12.61 7.23
CA SER A 255 4.57 11.84 6.65
C SER A 255 4.18 11.33 5.27
N PHE A 256 5.09 10.63 4.60
CA PHE A 256 4.82 9.95 3.33
C PHE A 256 4.17 8.57 3.50
N GLN A 257 4.10 8.04 4.73
CA GLN A 257 3.76 6.64 4.98
C GLN A 257 2.40 6.27 4.37
N VAL A 258 1.32 6.92 4.82
CA VAL A 258 -0.05 6.60 4.37
C VAL A 258 -0.19 6.77 2.85
N PRO A 259 0.19 7.91 2.23
CA PRO A 259 0.07 8.08 0.78
C PRO A 259 0.81 7.01 -0.02
N LEU A 260 2.04 6.65 0.37
CA LEU A 260 2.80 5.62 -0.34
C LEU A 260 2.26 4.20 -0.08
N GLN A 261 1.84 3.91 1.15
CA GLN A 261 1.21 2.64 1.52
C GLN A 261 -0.06 2.42 0.69
N GLU A 262 -0.97 3.39 0.67
CA GLU A 262 -2.23 3.30 -0.08
C GLU A 262 -1.99 3.17 -1.59
N SER A 263 -1.00 3.87 -2.12
CA SER A 263 -0.69 3.78 -3.56
C SER A 263 -0.18 2.39 -3.94
N ILE A 264 0.64 1.77 -3.07
CA ILE A 264 1.21 0.46 -3.35
C ILE A 264 0.22 -0.68 -3.16
N HIS A 265 -0.85 -0.49 -2.37
CA HIS A 265 -1.99 -1.41 -2.33
C HIS A 265 -2.63 -1.62 -3.72
N ASN A 266 -2.54 -0.65 -4.64
CA ASN A 266 -3.02 -0.82 -6.02
C ASN A 266 -2.25 -1.91 -6.81
N PHE A 267 -1.07 -2.32 -6.33
CA PHE A 267 -0.28 -3.44 -6.87
C PHE A 267 -0.42 -4.73 -6.05
N VAL A 268 -1.46 -4.80 -5.22
CA VAL A 268 -1.85 -5.97 -4.41
C VAL A 268 -0.76 -6.36 -3.41
N LEU A 269 -0.20 -5.33 -2.80
CA LEU A 269 0.58 -5.50 -1.58
C LEU A 269 -0.36 -5.40 -0.37
N TYR A 270 0.03 -6.05 0.73
CA TYR A 270 -0.71 -6.09 1.98
C TYR A 270 0.11 -5.46 3.10
N HIS A 271 -0.51 -5.30 4.27
CA HIS A 271 0.19 -4.72 5.41
C HIS A 271 1.34 -5.59 5.89
N GLY A 272 2.34 -4.95 6.50
CA GLY A 272 3.45 -5.60 7.18
C GLY A 272 3.05 -6.05 8.58
N PHE A 273 3.48 -7.24 8.96
CA PHE A 273 3.20 -7.86 10.25
C PHE A 273 4.45 -7.88 11.13
N SER A 274 4.27 -7.90 12.44
CA SER A 274 5.33 -8.34 13.37
C SER A 274 4.70 -9.21 14.44
N SER A 275 5.37 -10.34 14.74
CA SER A 275 4.82 -11.36 15.66
C SER A 275 3.39 -11.80 15.30
N GLY A 276 3.06 -11.82 14.01
CA GLY A 276 1.72 -12.16 13.51
C GLY A 276 0.64 -11.10 13.75
N ILE A 277 1.02 -9.90 14.20
CA ILE A 277 0.12 -8.76 14.39
C ILE A 277 0.31 -7.78 13.24
N GLU A 278 -0.79 -7.48 12.56
CA GLU A 278 -0.85 -6.51 11.46
C GLU A 278 -0.39 -5.11 11.91
N TYR A 279 0.21 -4.34 11.00
CA TYR A 279 0.76 -3.00 11.23
C TYR A 279 1.94 -2.89 12.20
N GLN A 280 2.35 -3.97 12.86
CA GLN A 280 3.44 -3.92 13.83
C GLN A 280 4.84 -3.99 13.19
N ASP A 281 4.95 -4.15 11.88
CA ASP A 281 6.24 -4.00 11.19
C ASP A 281 6.65 -2.53 11.13
N LYS A 282 7.73 -2.17 11.84
CA LYS A 282 8.28 -0.80 11.83
C LYS A 282 9.43 -0.61 10.86
N THR A 283 9.76 -1.65 10.10
CA THR A 283 10.83 -1.65 9.09
C THR A 283 10.32 -1.27 7.70
N THR A 284 9.01 -1.12 7.52
CA THR A 284 8.36 -0.81 6.24
C THR A 284 7.17 0.11 6.46
N PHE A 285 6.89 0.99 5.49
CA PHE A 285 5.65 1.79 5.49
C PHE A 285 4.39 0.95 5.22
N MET A 286 4.52 -0.32 4.83
CA MET A 286 3.38 -1.24 4.81
C MET A 286 2.94 -1.67 6.20
N GLY A 287 3.78 -1.46 7.23
CA GLY A 287 3.37 -1.52 8.62
C GLY A 287 3.21 -0.11 9.18
N THR A 288 3.91 0.20 10.27
CA THR A 288 3.92 1.55 10.88
C THR A 288 5.29 2.22 10.79
N GLY A 289 6.19 1.64 9.98
CA GLY A 289 7.54 2.16 9.75
C GLY A 289 7.58 3.36 8.79
N LEU A 290 8.73 4.04 8.77
CA LEU A 290 9.01 5.15 7.84
C LEU A 290 10.19 4.80 6.93
N ALA A 291 10.20 3.57 6.41
CA ALA A 291 11.21 3.09 5.50
C ALA A 291 10.54 2.40 4.30
N CYS A 292 11.30 2.16 3.22
CA CYS A 292 10.80 1.47 2.04
C CYS A 292 10.18 0.10 2.37
N PRO A 293 9.46 -0.54 1.43
CA PRO A 293 8.92 -1.87 1.64
C PRO A 293 10.00 -2.84 2.13
N SER A 294 9.63 -3.88 2.85
CA SER A 294 10.57 -4.96 3.21
C SER A 294 11.00 -5.74 1.96
N VAL A 295 12.07 -6.53 2.00
CA VAL A 295 12.47 -7.30 0.81
C VAL A 295 11.46 -8.35 0.39
N THR A 296 10.69 -8.91 1.32
CA THR A 296 9.56 -9.79 1.06
C THR A 296 8.51 -9.07 0.22
N GLU A 297 8.17 -7.82 0.59
CA GLU A 297 7.26 -6.96 -0.17
C GLU A 297 7.85 -6.55 -1.54
N LYS A 298 9.12 -6.10 -1.58
CA LYS A 298 9.79 -5.72 -2.83
C LYS A 298 9.86 -6.88 -3.82
N ARG A 299 10.15 -8.10 -3.35
CA ARG A 299 10.15 -9.29 -4.22
C ARG A 299 8.75 -9.58 -4.74
N TRP A 300 7.73 -9.44 -3.90
CA TRP A 300 6.33 -9.56 -4.35
C TRP A 300 6.04 -8.55 -5.47
N LEU A 301 6.55 -7.34 -5.37
CA LEU A 301 6.40 -6.28 -6.38
C LEU A 301 7.32 -6.44 -7.59
N GLY A 302 8.29 -7.35 -7.57
CA GLY A 302 9.31 -7.51 -8.61
C GLY A 302 10.47 -6.53 -8.54
N TRP A 303 10.58 -5.76 -7.47
CA TRP A 303 11.64 -4.75 -7.26
C TRP A 303 12.91 -5.34 -6.64
N ALA A 304 12.88 -6.60 -6.21
CA ALA A 304 14.02 -7.25 -5.58
C ALA A 304 14.29 -8.63 -6.14
N SER A 305 15.58 -8.97 -6.28
CA SER A 305 16.04 -10.30 -6.65
C SER A 305 17.10 -10.83 -5.68
N PRO A 306 17.17 -12.15 -5.47
CA PRO A 306 18.12 -12.74 -4.55
C PRO A 306 19.54 -12.62 -5.09
N ILE A 307 20.52 -12.53 -4.17
CA ILE A 307 21.93 -12.60 -4.52
C ILE A 307 22.23 -13.96 -5.17
N THR A 308 23.20 -13.99 -6.10
CA THR A 308 23.58 -15.24 -6.78
C THR A 308 23.92 -16.34 -5.77
N GLY A 309 23.28 -17.51 -5.94
CA GLY A 309 23.43 -18.65 -5.03
C GLY A 309 22.73 -18.50 -3.68
N GLY A 310 21.99 -17.41 -3.45
CA GLY A 310 21.27 -17.12 -2.22
C GLY A 310 19.75 -17.28 -2.31
N ASP A 311 19.21 -17.85 -3.40
CA ASP A 311 17.76 -18.13 -3.50
C ASP A 311 17.43 -19.56 -3.09
N GLY A 312 16.32 -19.74 -2.38
CA GLY A 312 15.76 -21.06 -2.10
C GLY A 312 16.70 -21.99 -1.32
N LEU A 313 17.52 -21.47 -0.42
CA LEU A 313 18.46 -22.27 0.36
C LEU A 313 17.71 -23.26 1.27
N ASP A 314 17.75 -24.54 0.95
CA ASP A 314 16.98 -25.59 1.58
C ASP A 314 17.87 -26.60 2.35
N ALA A 315 17.28 -27.73 2.78
CA ALA A 315 18.02 -28.80 3.45
C ALA A 315 19.15 -29.43 2.60
N ASN A 316 19.07 -29.34 1.26
CA ASN A 316 20.11 -29.85 0.36
C ASN A 316 21.26 -28.84 0.24
N ALA A 317 20.94 -27.54 0.15
CA ALA A 317 21.93 -26.49 0.09
C ALA A 317 22.66 -26.29 1.44
N LEU A 318 21.95 -26.46 2.56
CA LEU A 318 22.46 -26.21 3.91
C LEU A 318 22.79 -27.51 4.64
N THR A 319 24.03 -27.98 4.43
CA THR A 319 24.57 -29.12 5.17
C THR A 319 24.67 -28.78 6.67
N PRO A 320 24.14 -29.61 7.58
CA PRO A 320 24.20 -29.35 9.01
C PRO A 320 25.64 -29.14 9.54
N GLY A 321 25.81 -28.13 10.39
CA GLY A 321 27.08 -27.74 11.01
C GLY A 321 28.03 -26.97 10.08
N ALA A 322 27.75 -26.91 8.77
CA ALA A 322 28.54 -26.15 7.82
C ALA A 322 27.92 -24.77 7.57
N ALA A 323 28.71 -23.71 7.73
CA ALA A 323 28.31 -22.37 7.34
C ALA A 323 28.43 -22.20 5.82
N LEU A 324 27.36 -21.69 5.19
CA LEU A 324 27.33 -21.33 3.78
C LEU A 324 27.41 -19.80 3.64
N GLY A 325 28.35 -19.34 2.81
CA GLY A 325 28.62 -17.92 2.53
C GLY A 325 30.09 -17.70 2.12
N PRO A 326 30.55 -16.44 1.99
CA PRO A 326 29.81 -15.21 2.24
C PRO A 326 28.80 -14.90 1.14
N PHE A 327 27.64 -14.42 1.57
CA PHE A 327 26.74 -13.61 0.76
C PHE A 327 27.02 -12.14 1.08
N ASN A 328 27.66 -11.42 0.16
CA ASN A 328 27.96 -9.99 0.34
C ASN A 328 26.70 -9.18 0.02
N LEU A 329 25.85 -8.98 1.02
CA LEU A 329 24.60 -8.26 0.87
C LEU A 329 24.87 -6.76 0.66
N PRO A 330 24.45 -6.18 -0.47
CA PRO A 330 24.42 -4.73 -0.61
C PRO A 330 23.31 -4.13 0.26
N ALA A 331 23.48 -2.88 0.67
CA ALA A 331 22.46 -2.14 1.37
C ALA A 331 21.27 -1.87 0.43
N SER A 332 20.06 -1.97 0.97
CA SER A 332 18.79 -1.84 0.23
C SER A 332 18.69 -0.57 -0.62
N TRP A 333 19.33 0.54 -0.25
CA TRP A 333 19.26 1.77 -1.03
C TRP A 333 20.13 1.74 -2.31
N THR A 334 21.06 0.80 -2.43
CA THR A 334 22.02 0.73 -3.56
C THR A 334 21.46 0.00 -4.77
N THR A 335 20.68 -1.07 -4.56
CA THR A 335 20.15 -1.92 -5.63
C THR A 335 19.00 -2.80 -5.15
N GLY A 336 18.02 -3.01 -6.03
CA GLY A 336 17.02 -4.06 -5.90
C GLY A 336 17.55 -5.43 -6.31
N LEU A 337 18.52 -5.46 -7.22
CA LEU A 337 19.06 -6.69 -7.77
C LEU A 337 20.12 -7.29 -6.86
N GLY A 338 19.98 -8.58 -6.56
CA GLY A 338 20.97 -9.33 -5.78
C GLY A 338 21.10 -8.88 -4.33
N ASN A 339 20.02 -8.36 -3.72
CA ASN A 339 20.08 -7.64 -2.45
C ASN A 339 19.63 -8.43 -1.21
N HIS A 340 19.26 -9.70 -1.38
CA HIS A 340 18.85 -10.55 -0.28
C HIS A 340 19.24 -12.00 -0.45
N VAL A 341 19.17 -12.73 0.65
CA VAL A 341 19.17 -14.20 0.67
C VAL A 341 17.79 -14.68 1.10
N ARG A 342 17.35 -15.80 0.54
CA ARG A 342 16.13 -16.50 0.89
C ARG A 342 16.44 -17.93 1.33
N VAL A 343 15.95 -18.31 2.50
CA VAL A 343 16.07 -19.67 3.06
C VAL A 343 14.69 -20.32 3.12
N GLN A 344 14.63 -21.59 2.72
CA GLN A 344 13.47 -22.47 2.81
C GLN A 344 13.77 -23.55 3.86
N PRO A 345 13.28 -23.43 5.10
CA PRO A 345 13.56 -24.35 6.20
C PRO A 345 12.92 -25.74 6.06
N THR A 346 13.11 -26.43 4.91
CA THR A 346 12.48 -27.71 4.56
C THR A 346 12.84 -28.86 5.51
N TRP A 347 13.85 -28.66 6.37
CA TRP A 347 14.24 -29.60 7.42
C TRP A 347 13.38 -29.50 8.69
N THR A 348 12.54 -28.48 8.83
CA THR A 348 11.60 -28.40 9.95
C THR A 348 10.36 -29.22 9.62
N SER A 349 9.82 -29.94 10.60
CA SER A 349 8.66 -30.82 10.40
C SER A 349 7.38 -30.08 10.03
N TRP A 350 7.34 -28.77 10.25
CA TRP A 350 6.18 -27.91 10.04
C TRP A 350 6.26 -27.10 8.74
N TYR A 351 7.36 -27.16 7.98
CA TYR A 351 7.54 -26.36 6.76
C TYR A 351 6.44 -26.58 5.71
N ASN A 352 5.99 -27.82 5.53
CA ASN A 352 4.95 -28.13 4.52
C ASN A 352 3.51 -27.87 5.01
N THR A 353 3.33 -27.23 6.17
CA THR A 353 2.00 -26.93 6.69
C THR A 353 1.58 -25.52 6.29
N THR A 354 0.37 -25.36 5.74
CA THR A 354 -0.11 -24.08 5.19
C THR A 354 -0.05 -22.93 6.21
N ASN A 355 -0.24 -23.20 7.50
CA ASN A 355 -0.31 -22.14 8.51
C ASN A 355 1.00 -21.89 9.27
N TYR A 356 2.01 -22.75 9.12
CA TYR A 356 3.27 -22.64 9.87
C TYR A 356 4.51 -22.63 8.98
N GLY A 357 4.41 -23.09 7.74
CA GLY A 357 5.52 -23.07 6.80
C GLY A 357 5.90 -21.66 6.41
N MET A 358 7.12 -21.24 6.76
CA MET A 358 7.65 -19.91 6.45
C MET A 358 8.95 -19.99 5.66
N ASN A 359 9.13 -19.09 4.70
CA ASN A 359 10.43 -18.78 4.11
C ASN A 359 11.05 -17.60 4.86
N LEU A 360 12.37 -17.57 4.96
CA LEU A 360 13.12 -16.49 5.60
C LEU A 360 13.82 -15.63 4.55
N TYR A 361 13.80 -14.32 4.76
CA TYR A 361 14.45 -13.33 3.92
C TYR A 361 15.42 -12.50 4.74
N PHE A 362 16.62 -12.27 4.19
CA PHE A 362 17.68 -11.48 4.84
C PHE A 362 18.05 -10.32 3.93
N GLU A 363 17.83 -9.09 4.37
CA GLU A 363 18.25 -7.88 3.64
C GLU A 363 19.09 -6.97 4.54
N PHE A 364 20.11 -6.30 3.98
CA PHE A 364 20.87 -5.30 4.72
C PHE A 364 20.27 -3.91 4.49
N ARG A 365 19.98 -3.17 5.57
CA ARG A 365 19.34 -1.85 5.46
C ARG A 365 20.12 -0.76 6.17
N GLN A 366 20.08 0.43 5.59
CA GLN A 366 20.70 1.64 6.12
C GLN A 366 19.75 2.81 5.97
N ALA A 367 19.83 3.80 6.85
CA ALA A 367 18.99 4.99 6.79
C ALA A 367 19.45 5.97 5.69
N MET A 368 19.34 5.56 4.42
CA MET A 368 19.75 6.34 3.24
C MET A 368 18.69 6.31 2.14
N LEU A 369 18.62 7.39 1.35
CA LEU A 369 17.67 7.57 0.25
C LEU A 369 16.21 7.28 0.68
N GLY A 370 15.56 6.30 0.04
CA GLY A 370 14.19 5.92 0.37
C GLY A 370 14.02 5.42 1.81
N ASP A 371 15.08 4.88 2.41
CA ASP A 371 15.17 4.47 3.81
C ASP A 371 15.66 5.58 4.74
N GLY A 372 15.83 6.82 4.26
CA GLY A 372 16.40 7.93 5.02
C GLY A 372 15.67 8.31 6.32
N SER A 373 14.48 7.75 6.57
CA SER A 373 13.68 7.96 7.79
C SER A 373 13.53 6.67 8.62
N MET A 374 14.33 5.65 8.32
CA MET A 374 14.39 4.39 9.08
C MET A 374 14.85 4.63 10.52
N ASP A 375 14.14 4.02 11.47
CA ASP A 375 14.51 4.06 12.89
C ASP A 375 15.89 3.44 13.12
N VAL A 376 16.69 4.06 14.01
CA VAL A 376 18.06 3.62 14.36
C VAL A 376 18.11 2.20 14.93
N THR A 377 16.99 1.69 15.43
CA THR A 377 16.83 0.30 15.85
C THR A 377 17.00 -0.67 14.70
N TYR A 378 16.68 -0.27 13.47
CA TYR A 378 16.74 -1.12 12.28
C TYR A 378 17.88 -0.72 11.33
N ALA A 379 18.27 0.56 11.32
CA ALA A 379 19.33 1.03 10.45
C ALA A 379 20.69 0.36 10.74
N ASN A 380 21.46 0.11 9.68
CA ASN A 380 22.78 -0.51 9.69
C ASN A 380 22.78 -1.97 10.18
N LYS A 381 21.71 -2.72 9.90
CA LYS A 381 21.55 -4.12 10.32
C LYS A 381 21.02 -4.98 9.19
N VAL A 382 21.24 -6.29 9.32
CA VAL A 382 20.51 -7.28 8.52
C VAL A 382 19.14 -7.45 9.14
N ILE A 383 18.10 -7.10 8.38
CA ILE A 383 16.70 -7.29 8.77
C ILE A 383 16.27 -8.66 8.27
N VAL A 384 15.55 -9.39 9.13
CA VAL A 384 15.02 -10.71 8.82
C VAL A 384 13.51 -10.67 8.86
N HIS A 385 12.92 -11.06 7.73
CA HIS A 385 11.49 -11.25 7.57
C HIS A 385 11.18 -12.71 7.33
N GLU A 386 9.98 -13.12 7.73
CA GLU A 386 9.41 -14.42 7.43
C GLU A 386 8.09 -14.24 6.66
N ILE A 387 7.78 -15.17 5.76
CA ILE A 387 6.61 -15.08 4.86
C ILE A 387 6.05 -16.48 4.60
N TYR A 388 4.73 -16.62 4.41
CA TYR A 388 4.12 -17.94 4.18
C TYR A 388 4.70 -18.64 2.96
N SER A 389 5.34 -19.78 3.21
CA SER A 389 6.11 -20.54 2.22
C SER A 389 5.27 -21.01 1.04
N TYR A 390 4.04 -21.49 1.27
CA TYR A 390 3.20 -22.01 0.19
C TYR A 390 2.77 -20.94 -0.80
N MET A 391 2.58 -19.69 -0.33
CA MET A 391 2.29 -18.55 -1.21
C MET A 391 3.57 -18.04 -1.88
N ASP A 392 4.65 -17.90 -1.12
CA ASP A 392 5.91 -17.39 -1.64
C ASP A 392 6.62 -18.34 -2.60
N ASN A 393 6.38 -19.65 -2.49
CA ASN A 393 6.88 -20.65 -3.44
C ASN A 393 6.06 -20.69 -4.73
N ASP A 394 4.85 -20.12 -4.75
CA ASP A 394 3.97 -20.06 -5.91
C ASP A 394 3.31 -18.68 -6.02
N GLN A 395 4.14 -17.65 -6.18
CA GLN A 395 3.67 -16.26 -6.28
C GLN A 395 2.73 -16.04 -7.47
N ALA A 396 2.85 -16.87 -8.52
CA ALA A 396 1.97 -16.78 -9.70
C ALA A 396 0.52 -17.14 -9.33
N THR A 397 0.32 -18.20 -8.55
CA THR A 397 -1.02 -18.59 -8.08
C THR A 397 -1.53 -17.66 -6.97
N TYR A 398 -0.67 -17.23 -6.05
CA TYR A 398 -1.08 -16.51 -4.85
C TYR A 398 -0.88 -15.00 -4.92
N ARG A 399 -0.69 -14.44 -6.12
CA ARG A 399 -0.34 -13.02 -6.33
C ARG A 399 -1.28 -12.06 -5.61
N SER A 400 -2.57 -12.39 -5.57
CA SER A 400 -3.63 -11.59 -4.97
C SER A 400 -4.04 -12.02 -3.56
N SER A 401 -3.19 -12.80 -2.90
CA SER A 401 -3.39 -13.24 -1.52
C SER A 401 -2.39 -12.53 -0.62
N ASP A 402 -2.77 -12.28 0.63
CA ASP A 402 -1.86 -11.76 1.65
C ASP A 402 -0.85 -12.85 2.05
N PRO A 403 0.44 -12.71 1.69
CA PRO A 403 1.44 -13.72 2.03
C PRO A 403 1.96 -13.56 3.47
N ARG A 404 1.47 -12.55 4.21
CA ARG A 404 1.86 -12.18 5.57
C ARG A 404 3.37 -11.99 5.72
N SER A 405 3.88 -10.95 5.08
CA SER A 405 5.24 -10.44 5.32
C SER A 405 5.38 -10.06 6.80
N ASN A 406 6.14 -10.83 7.57
CA ASN A 406 6.26 -10.68 9.01
C ASN A 406 7.70 -10.36 9.41
N TYR A 407 7.93 -9.20 10.01
CA TYR A 407 9.20 -8.87 10.63
C TYR A 407 9.50 -9.84 11.79
N MET A 408 10.70 -10.39 11.77
CA MET A 408 11.16 -11.39 12.74
C MET A 408 12.20 -10.81 13.69
N THR A 409 13.31 -10.28 13.16
CA THR A 409 14.41 -9.74 13.96
C THR A 409 15.32 -8.83 13.14
N ASN A 410 16.24 -8.14 13.81
CA ASN A 410 17.36 -7.41 13.21
C ASN A 410 18.68 -7.87 13.84
N VAL A 411 19.71 -8.05 13.01
CA VAL A 411 21.02 -8.54 13.44
C VAL A 411 22.10 -7.53 13.10
N ALA A 412 22.80 -7.09 14.14
CA ALA A 412 23.89 -6.14 14.01
C ALA A 412 25.11 -6.77 13.30
N PRO A 413 25.97 -5.95 12.66
CA PRO A 413 27.27 -6.40 12.16
C PRO A 413 28.10 -7.09 13.25
N SER A 414 29.01 -7.96 12.84
CA SER A 414 29.91 -8.73 13.71
C SER A 414 29.19 -9.55 14.79
N THR A 415 28.03 -10.13 14.43
CA THR A 415 27.17 -10.88 15.37
C THR A 415 26.86 -12.29 14.86
N ARG A 416 26.68 -13.22 15.80
CA ARG A 416 26.13 -14.56 15.58
C ARG A 416 24.77 -14.66 16.29
N THR A 417 23.73 -15.06 15.58
CA THR A 417 22.36 -15.11 16.11
C THR A 417 21.68 -16.43 15.74
N VAL A 418 21.09 -17.11 16.72
CA VAL A 418 20.19 -18.26 16.48
C VAL A 418 18.80 -17.74 16.15
N LEU A 419 18.21 -18.23 15.07
CA LEU A 419 16.92 -17.74 14.58
C LEU A 419 15.75 -18.60 15.08
N SER A 420 14.72 -17.91 15.54
CA SER A 420 13.42 -18.45 15.92
C SER A 420 12.32 -17.52 15.42
N SER A 421 11.15 -18.08 15.12
CA SER A 421 9.97 -17.32 14.72
C SER A 421 9.24 -16.78 15.97
N PRO A 422 9.12 -15.46 16.14
CA PRO A 422 8.30 -14.87 17.19
C PRO A 422 6.81 -15.15 16.98
N SER A 423 6.33 -15.21 15.74
CA SER A 423 4.90 -15.42 15.45
C SER A 423 4.46 -16.85 15.74
N LEU A 424 5.36 -17.82 15.55
CA LEU A 424 5.05 -19.24 15.73
C LEU A 424 5.59 -19.82 17.05
N GLY A 425 6.54 -19.13 17.71
CA GLY A 425 7.19 -19.63 18.92
C GLY A 425 8.05 -20.87 18.70
N VAL A 426 8.59 -21.05 17.49
CA VAL A 426 9.41 -22.22 17.10
C VAL A 426 10.80 -21.83 16.65
N ALA A 427 11.77 -22.72 16.81
CA ALA A 427 13.12 -22.54 16.30
C ALA A 427 13.23 -22.98 14.84
N TYR A 428 14.04 -22.26 14.05
CA TYR A 428 14.38 -22.64 12.68
C TYR A 428 15.54 -23.64 12.61
N ASN A 429 16.21 -23.90 13.74
CA ASN A 429 17.49 -24.60 13.81
C ASN A 429 18.53 -24.02 12.83
N LEU A 430 18.59 -22.69 12.78
CA LEU A 430 19.42 -21.92 11.86
C LEU A 430 20.18 -20.84 12.62
N VAL A 431 21.46 -20.70 12.32
CA VAL A 431 22.35 -19.65 12.82
C VAL A 431 22.67 -18.69 11.68
N LEU A 432 22.49 -17.40 11.94
CA LEU A 432 22.89 -16.30 11.09
C LEU A 432 24.18 -15.66 11.61
N TYR A 433 25.15 -15.51 10.71
CA TYR A 433 26.38 -14.77 10.96
C TYR A 433 26.37 -13.51 10.11
N VAL A 434 26.66 -12.37 10.73
CA VAL A 434 26.83 -11.10 10.05
C VAL A 434 28.23 -10.59 10.35
N GLY A 435 29.06 -10.40 9.33
CA GLY A 435 30.40 -9.85 9.49
C GLY A 435 30.43 -8.34 9.65
N ALA A 436 31.61 -7.75 9.59
CA ALA A 436 31.78 -6.30 9.59
C ALA A 436 31.34 -5.70 8.26
N GLN A 437 30.80 -4.48 8.30
CA GLN A 437 30.47 -3.73 7.09
C GLN A 437 31.75 -3.36 6.33
N PHE A 438 31.63 -3.26 5.00
CA PHE A 438 32.71 -2.82 4.12
C PHE A 438 32.16 -2.05 2.93
N GLY A 439 33.05 -1.47 2.12
CA GLY A 439 32.70 -0.57 1.02
C GLY A 439 33.01 0.90 1.36
N SER A 440 32.74 1.78 0.40
CA SER A 440 33.08 3.21 0.50
C SER A 440 32.19 3.98 1.49
N ALA A 441 30.96 3.52 1.66
CA ALA A 441 29.90 4.03 2.54
C ALA A 441 29.38 2.93 3.50
N SER A 442 30.17 1.89 3.75
CA SER A 442 29.75 0.71 4.53
C SER A 442 28.50 0.04 3.95
N GLU A 443 28.39 0.07 2.63
CA GLU A 443 27.22 -0.31 1.84
C GLU A 443 27.10 -1.82 1.61
N PHE A 444 28.06 -2.61 2.09
CA PHE A 444 28.01 -4.07 2.02
C PHE A 444 28.21 -4.72 3.40
N VAL A 445 27.60 -5.89 3.59
CA VAL A 445 27.85 -6.75 4.74
C VAL A 445 27.95 -8.22 4.32
N PRO A 446 29.00 -8.97 4.72
CA PRO A 446 29.08 -10.39 4.43
C PRO A 446 28.21 -11.15 5.42
N MET A 447 27.37 -12.03 4.89
CA MET A 447 26.46 -12.87 5.66
C MET A 447 26.74 -14.35 5.42
N TYR A 448 26.57 -15.17 6.47
CA TYR A 448 26.61 -16.63 6.37
C TYR A 448 25.43 -17.22 7.11
N VAL A 449 24.99 -18.40 6.68
CA VAL A 449 23.95 -19.18 7.35
C VAL A 449 24.43 -20.58 7.63
N CYS A 450 24.11 -21.12 8.81
CA CYS A 450 24.43 -22.50 9.19
C CYS A 450 23.20 -23.16 9.81
N ARG A 451 22.81 -24.30 9.25
CA ARG A 451 21.77 -25.15 9.83
C ARG A 451 22.37 -26.09 10.86
N PHE A 452 21.63 -26.43 11.92
CA PHE A 452 21.99 -27.48 12.87
C PHE A 452 20.86 -28.49 13.07
N ILE A 453 21.16 -29.64 13.68
CA ILE A 453 20.17 -30.68 13.99
C ILE A 453 19.78 -30.65 15.47
N THR A 454 20.79 -30.71 16.35
CA THR A 454 20.60 -30.91 17.80
C THR A 454 20.83 -29.63 18.57
N ALA A 455 21.95 -28.96 18.31
CA ALA A 455 22.35 -27.75 19.03
C ALA A 455 23.08 -26.77 18.13
N ASP A 456 22.95 -25.48 18.44
CA ASP A 456 23.58 -24.41 17.68
C ASP A 456 25.12 -24.47 17.75
N THR A 457 25.70 -25.18 18.73
CA THR A 457 27.14 -25.44 18.84
C THR A 457 27.70 -26.32 17.72
N GLU A 458 26.85 -26.99 16.94
CA GLU A 458 27.25 -27.65 15.69
C GLU A 458 27.73 -26.63 14.64
N CYS A 459 27.19 -25.41 14.72
CA CYS A 459 27.59 -24.29 13.91
C CYS A 459 28.71 -23.51 14.61
N ASP A 460 29.84 -23.34 13.91
CA ASP A 460 31.08 -22.78 14.46
C ASP A 460 30.94 -21.34 15.01
N THR A 461 31.96 -20.85 15.69
CA THR A 461 32.01 -19.46 16.15
C THR A 461 32.11 -18.49 14.97
N LEU A 462 31.62 -17.26 15.13
CA LEU A 462 31.74 -16.22 14.11
C LEU A 462 33.20 -16.01 13.69
N ALA A 463 34.14 -16.00 14.65
CA ALA A 463 35.57 -15.81 14.37
C ALA A 463 36.10 -16.90 13.44
N ASN A 464 35.72 -18.16 13.67
CA ASN A 464 36.16 -19.28 12.83
C ASN A 464 35.50 -19.25 11.45
N VAL A 465 34.21 -18.93 11.35
CA VAL A 465 33.53 -18.76 10.04
C VAL A 465 34.22 -17.67 9.21
N LEU A 466 34.52 -16.52 9.82
CA LEU A 466 35.21 -15.42 9.14
C LEU A 466 36.67 -15.79 8.78
N ALA A 467 37.36 -16.57 9.61
CA ALA A 467 38.74 -17.01 9.34
C ALA A 467 38.82 -18.08 8.23
N ASN A 468 37.82 -18.96 8.15
CA ASN A 468 37.73 -20.04 7.17
C ASN A 468 37.12 -19.60 5.84
N THR A 469 36.66 -18.35 5.76
CA THR A 469 36.20 -17.76 4.51
C THR A 469 37.35 -17.82 3.52
N PRO A 470 37.19 -18.48 2.35
CA PRO A 470 38.20 -18.46 1.32
C PRO A 470 38.49 -16.99 1.04
N LYS A 471 39.74 -16.54 1.31
CA LYS A 471 40.16 -15.20 0.92
C LYS A 471 39.85 -15.11 -0.56
N SER A 472 38.85 -14.32 -0.92
CA SER A 472 38.56 -14.07 -2.33
C SER A 472 39.90 -13.67 -2.93
N SER A 473 40.28 -14.34 -4.02
CA SER A 473 41.37 -13.84 -4.84
C SER A 473 41.09 -12.37 -5.06
N PRO A 474 42.09 -11.47 -4.92
CA PRO A 474 41.88 -10.05 -5.11
C PRO A 474 41.06 -9.88 -6.39
N PRO A 475 39.99 -9.05 -6.36
CA PRO A 475 39.12 -8.88 -7.51
C PRO A 475 40.03 -8.70 -8.73
N PRO A 476 39.83 -9.47 -9.82
CA PRO A 476 40.70 -9.37 -10.99
C PRO A 476 40.86 -7.88 -11.30
N PRO A 477 42.09 -7.40 -11.52
CA PRO A 477 42.33 -5.99 -11.77
C PRO A 477 41.31 -5.52 -12.79
N SER A 478 40.58 -4.46 -12.44
CA SER A 478 39.55 -3.90 -13.32
C SER A 478 40.10 -3.91 -14.74
N PRO A 479 39.40 -4.52 -15.73
CA PRO A 479 39.90 -4.57 -17.08
C PRO A 479 40.37 -3.18 -17.46
N PRO A 480 41.58 -3.01 -18.06
CA PRO A 480 42.01 -1.70 -18.50
C PRO A 480 40.86 -1.08 -19.29
N ALA A 481 40.48 0.15 -18.90
CA ALA A 481 39.37 0.85 -19.52
C ALA A 481 39.50 0.66 -21.03
N PRO A 482 38.45 0.17 -21.73
CA PRO A 482 38.55 -0.06 -23.16
C PRO A 482 39.07 1.23 -23.80
N PRO A 483 40.04 1.15 -24.73
CA PRO A 483 40.52 2.33 -25.43
C PRO A 483 39.29 3.09 -25.93
N PRO A 484 39.24 4.43 -25.77
CA PRO A 484 38.10 5.22 -26.18
C PRO A 484 37.74 4.80 -27.60
N ALA A 485 36.47 4.41 -27.81
CA ALA A 485 35.99 4.02 -29.12
C ALA A 485 36.42 5.10 -30.12
N PRO A 486 36.99 4.72 -31.28
CA PRO A 486 37.37 5.70 -32.29
C PRO A 486 36.17 6.60 -32.52
N SER A 487 36.40 7.91 -32.45
CA SER A 487 35.35 8.91 -32.63
C SER A 487 34.57 8.54 -33.89
N PRO A 488 33.23 8.42 -33.83
CA PRO A 488 32.45 8.10 -35.01
C PRO A 488 32.82 9.12 -36.11
N PRO A 489 32.95 8.68 -37.37
CA PRO A 489 33.22 9.61 -38.47
C PRO A 489 32.18 10.73 -38.41
N PRO A 490 32.58 11.99 -38.65
CA PRO A 490 31.66 13.11 -38.59
C PRO A 490 30.44 12.78 -39.45
N SER A 491 29.26 12.89 -38.84
CA SER A 491 28.00 12.67 -39.54
C SER A 491 28.00 13.55 -40.79
N PRO A 492 27.57 13.03 -41.96
CA PRO A 492 27.47 13.84 -43.16
C PRO A 492 26.63 15.08 -42.83
N PRO A 493 27.00 16.26 -43.35
CA PRO A 493 26.26 17.49 -43.10
C PRO A 493 24.78 17.25 -43.43
N PRO A 494 23.86 17.69 -42.55
CA PRO A 494 22.44 17.52 -42.80
C PRO A 494 22.09 18.14 -44.16
N PRO A 495 21.22 17.49 -44.95
CA PRO A 495 20.76 18.07 -46.20
C PRO A 495 20.21 19.48 -45.94
N PRO A 496 20.42 20.42 -46.87
CA PRO A 496 19.93 21.78 -46.71
C PRO A 496 18.42 21.75 -46.43
N PRO A 497 17.94 22.54 -45.45
CA PRO A 497 16.53 22.57 -45.12
C PRO A 497 15.73 22.91 -46.38
N PRO A 498 14.57 22.25 -46.60
CA PRO A 498 13.70 22.59 -47.71
C PRO A 498 13.35 24.09 -47.65
N PRO A 499 13.23 24.76 -48.81
CA PRO A 499 12.90 26.17 -48.87
C PRO A 499 11.62 26.45 -48.07
N ALA A 500 11.68 27.48 -47.23
CA ALA A 500 10.57 27.87 -46.37
C ALA A 500 9.29 28.05 -47.23
N PRO A 501 8.15 27.48 -46.81
CA PRO A 501 6.89 27.72 -47.48
C PRO A 501 6.60 29.23 -47.51
N PRO A 502 6.00 29.74 -48.59
CA PRO A 502 5.66 31.15 -48.70
C PRO A 502 4.79 31.58 -47.51
N PRO A 503 4.97 32.81 -46.99
CA PRO A 503 4.22 33.28 -45.85
C PRO A 503 2.72 33.20 -46.14
N PRO A 504 1.91 32.70 -45.19
CA PRO A 504 0.47 32.66 -45.36
C PRO A 504 -0.05 34.10 -45.57
N PRO A 505 -1.10 34.28 -46.39
CA PRO A 505 -1.69 35.60 -46.60
C PRO A 505 -2.11 36.22 -45.26
N PRO A 506 -1.99 37.55 -45.12
CA PRO A 506 -2.37 38.25 -43.89
C PRO A 506 -3.82 37.92 -43.53
N ARG A 507 -4.05 37.52 -42.28
CA ARG A 507 -5.40 37.24 -41.77
C ARG A 507 -6.23 38.53 -41.84
N PRO A 508 -7.52 38.45 -42.23
CA PRO A 508 -8.42 39.59 -42.17
C PRO A 508 -8.49 40.13 -40.72
N PRO A 509 -8.65 41.45 -40.54
CA PRO A 509 -8.74 42.06 -39.22
C PRO A 509 -9.92 41.46 -38.44
N PRO A 510 -9.75 41.24 -37.13
CA PRO A 510 -10.84 40.74 -36.29
C PRO A 510 -12.03 41.71 -36.32
N PRO A 511 -13.27 41.20 -36.28
CA PRO A 511 -14.45 42.04 -36.17
C PRO A 511 -14.39 42.87 -34.88
N PRO A 512 -14.92 44.11 -34.90
CA PRO A 512 -14.95 44.96 -33.72
C PRO A 512 -15.70 44.26 -32.57
N PRO A 513 -15.23 44.41 -31.32
CA PRO A 513 -15.88 43.81 -30.17
C PRO A 513 -17.32 44.31 -30.03
N SER A 514 -18.23 43.37 -29.78
CA SER A 514 -19.63 43.66 -29.48
C SER A 514 -19.73 44.60 -28.28
N PRO A 515 -20.64 45.60 -28.29
CA PRO A 515 -20.82 46.49 -27.16
C PRO A 515 -21.22 45.71 -25.90
N PRO A 516 -20.74 46.12 -24.72
CA PRO A 516 -21.08 45.45 -23.46
C PRO A 516 -22.59 45.49 -23.23
N PRO A 517 -23.17 44.40 -22.67
CA PRO A 517 -24.58 44.37 -22.33
C PRO A 517 -24.90 45.44 -21.28
N PRO A 518 -26.09 46.07 -21.34
CA PRO A 518 -26.50 47.07 -20.37
C PRO A 518 -26.55 46.46 -18.96
N PRO A 519 -26.17 47.23 -17.92
CA PRO A 519 -26.19 46.75 -16.55
C PRO A 519 -27.62 46.34 -16.13
N PRO A 520 -27.77 45.27 -15.34
CA PRO A 520 -29.06 44.85 -14.83
C PRO A 520 -29.68 45.94 -13.94
N PRO A 521 -31.01 46.10 -13.96
CA PRO A 521 -31.70 47.08 -13.13
C PRO A 521 -31.52 46.76 -11.62
N PRO A 522 -31.43 47.79 -10.76
CA PRO A 522 -31.27 47.59 -9.32
C PRO A 522 -32.47 46.85 -8.73
N PRO A 523 -32.26 45.96 -7.74
CA PRO A 523 -33.33 45.23 -7.08
C PRO A 523 -34.24 46.18 -6.30
N SER A 524 -35.55 45.99 -6.45
CA SER A 524 -36.59 46.74 -5.75
C SER A 524 -36.48 46.58 -4.22
N PRO A 525 -36.68 47.65 -3.44
CA PRO A 525 -36.62 47.59 -1.98
C PRO A 525 -37.70 46.67 -1.41
N SER A 526 -37.30 45.76 -0.52
CA SER A 526 -38.21 44.86 0.17
C SER A 526 -39.19 45.62 1.07
N PRO A 527 -40.47 45.21 1.14
CA PRO A 527 -41.46 45.86 2.00
C PRO A 527 -41.17 45.62 3.49
N PRO A 528 -41.55 46.58 4.37
CA PRO A 528 -41.29 46.50 5.80
C PRO A 528 -42.10 45.38 6.47
N PRO A 529 -41.53 44.67 7.46
CA PRO A 529 -42.21 43.59 8.15
C PRO A 529 -43.38 44.11 8.99
N LYS A 530 -44.55 43.48 8.79
CA LYS A 530 -45.76 43.74 9.58
C LYS A 530 -45.55 43.24 11.01
N SER A 531 -45.75 44.14 11.95
CA SER A 531 -45.76 43.91 13.40
C SER A 531 -46.86 42.92 13.81
N SER A 532 -46.48 41.69 14.17
CA SER A 532 -47.36 40.78 14.90
C SER A 532 -47.19 40.99 16.41
N LYS A 533 -48.25 41.51 17.04
CA LYS A 533 -48.44 41.51 18.50
C LYS A 533 -48.54 40.05 18.99
N GLY A 534 -47.60 39.63 19.83
CA GLY A 534 -47.59 38.35 20.55
C GLY A 534 -47.46 38.56 22.05
N LYS A 535 -48.22 37.78 22.83
CA LYS A 535 -48.50 37.87 24.27
C LYS A 535 -47.27 37.85 25.19
N PRO A 536 -47.33 38.51 26.37
CA PRO A 536 -46.37 38.33 27.46
C PRO A 536 -46.74 37.14 28.35
N GLY A 537 -45.76 36.30 28.67
CA GLY A 537 -45.80 35.40 29.82
C GLY A 537 -45.65 33.92 29.52
N GLU A 538 -44.44 33.46 29.22
CA GLU A 538 -44.01 32.11 29.59
C GLU A 538 -42.48 32.11 29.80
N ARG A 539 -42.06 31.75 31.02
CA ARG A 539 -40.65 31.70 31.43
C ARG A 539 -39.97 30.51 30.79
N ALA A 540 -38.80 30.74 30.18
CA ALA A 540 -37.88 29.69 29.78
C ALA A 540 -37.34 28.92 31.01
N PRO A 541 -37.12 27.59 30.90
CA PRO A 541 -36.36 26.84 31.89
C PRO A 541 -34.87 27.23 31.87
N PRO A 542 -34.15 27.12 33.01
CA PRO A 542 -32.75 27.50 33.09
C PRO A 542 -31.85 26.55 32.29
N MET A 543 -30.83 27.11 31.66
CA MET A 543 -29.76 26.37 30.98
C MET A 543 -28.99 25.48 31.98
N PRO A 544 -28.59 24.26 31.59
CA PRO A 544 -27.63 23.47 32.37
C PRO A 544 -26.24 24.14 32.35
N PRO A 545 -25.46 24.06 33.45
CA PRO A 545 -24.13 24.65 33.51
C PRO A 545 -23.15 23.89 32.60
N MET A 546 -22.25 24.66 31.97
CA MET A 546 -21.13 24.12 31.19
C MET A 546 -20.15 23.37 32.08
N PRO A 547 -19.54 22.26 31.60
CA PRO A 547 -18.46 21.61 32.33
C PRO A 547 -17.17 22.44 32.25
N GLU A 548 -16.57 22.67 33.41
CA GLU A 548 -15.24 23.27 33.61
C GLU A 548 -14.13 22.46 32.95
N ALA A 549 -13.08 23.17 32.52
CA ALA A 549 -11.84 22.63 32.03
C ALA A 549 -11.07 21.86 33.12
N PRO A 550 -10.41 20.73 32.81
CA PRO A 550 -9.57 20.04 33.78
C PRO A 550 -8.23 20.75 33.95
N SER A 551 -7.94 21.12 35.19
CA SER A 551 -6.64 21.50 35.73
C SER A 551 -5.76 20.26 36.00
N ASP A 552 -4.44 20.51 36.06
CA ASP A 552 -3.34 19.55 36.28
C ASP A 552 -3.60 18.51 37.40
N PRO A 553 -3.10 17.25 37.26
CA PRO A 553 -3.14 16.30 38.35
C PRO A 553 -1.90 16.44 39.26
N ALA A 554 -2.12 16.94 40.47
CA ALA A 554 -1.26 16.71 41.63
C ALA A 554 -1.73 15.47 42.43
N ALA A 555 -0.74 14.70 42.89
CA ALA A 555 -0.77 13.70 43.97
C ALA A 555 -1.81 12.55 43.91
N SER A 556 -1.30 11.35 43.58
CA SER A 556 -2.03 10.08 43.68
C SER A 556 -2.46 9.73 45.12
N PRO A 557 -3.66 9.15 45.32
CA PRO A 557 -4.06 8.59 46.60
C PRO A 557 -3.48 7.18 46.81
N ALA A 558 -3.13 6.88 48.06
CA ALA A 558 -2.62 5.59 48.50
C ALA A 558 -3.62 4.44 48.21
N LEU A 559 -3.20 3.52 47.35
CA LEU A 559 -3.89 2.26 47.08
C LEU A 559 -3.86 1.35 48.32
N LYS A 560 -5.04 0.90 48.75
CA LYS A 560 -5.21 -0.20 49.71
C LYS A 560 -4.53 -1.46 49.17
N ARG A 561 -3.66 -2.06 50.00
CA ARG A 561 -2.94 -3.31 49.71
C ARG A 561 -3.91 -4.48 49.47
N PRO A 562 -3.66 -5.34 48.48
CA PRO A 562 -4.35 -6.63 48.37
C PRO A 562 -3.88 -7.60 49.48
N PRO A 563 -4.70 -8.61 49.86
CA PRO A 563 -4.33 -9.59 50.87
C PRO A 563 -3.14 -10.45 50.40
N PRO A 564 -2.33 -10.97 51.35
CA PRO A 564 -1.11 -11.71 51.03
C PRO A 564 -1.45 -13.05 50.35
N ARG A 565 -0.86 -13.28 49.16
CA ARG A 565 -0.85 -14.60 48.52
C ARG A 565 -0.04 -15.57 49.37
N HIS A 566 -0.66 -16.69 49.73
CA HIS A 566 0.02 -17.83 50.35
C HIS A 566 1.16 -18.33 49.45
N ARG A 567 2.36 -18.45 50.05
CA ARG A 567 3.52 -19.16 49.47
C ARG A 567 3.10 -20.58 49.10
N ARG A 568 3.17 -20.92 47.81
CA ARG A 568 3.27 -22.32 47.40
C ARG A 568 4.66 -22.82 47.77
N SER A 569 4.70 -23.95 48.48
CA SER A 569 5.92 -24.67 48.85
C SER A 569 6.73 -25.07 47.60
N PRO A 570 8.07 -25.09 47.67
CA PRO A 570 8.91 -25.60 46.60
C PRO A 570 8.71 -27.12 46.41
N PRO A 571 8.89 -27.64 45.19
CA PRO A 571 8.84 -29.09 44.94
C PRO A 571 10.00 -29.79 45.66
N PRO A 572 9.81 -31.06 46.09
CA PRO A 572 10.83 -31.80 46.82
C PRO A 572 12.05 -32.07 45.93
N GLN A 573 13.23 -31.71 46.42
CA GLN A 573 14.51 -32.08 45.82
C GLN A 573 14.65 -33.61 45.79
N ARG A 574 14.79 -34.18 44.58
CA ARG A 574 15.22 -35.57 44.40
C ARG A 574 16.64 -35.73 44.93
N ARG A 575 16.80 -36.57 45.95
CA ARG A 575 18.11 -37.03 46.44
C ARG A 575 18.83 -37.85 45.37
N PRO A 576 20.17 -37.73 45.25
CA PRO A 576 20.96 -38.63 44.41
C PRO A 576 20.96 -40.04 45.01
N ARG A 577 20.72 -41.04 44.16
CA ARG A 577 20.92 -42.46 44.52
C ARG A 577 22.41 -42.68 44.78
N LYS A 578 22.73 -43.06 46.01
CA LYS A 578 24.01 -43.69 46.35
C LYS A 578 24.10 -45.03 45.61
N HIS A 579 25.09 -45.16 44.74
CA HIS A 579 25.68 -46.46 44.43
C HIS A 579 26.52 -46.91 45.62
N MET A 580 26.33 -48.14 46.04
CA MET A 580 27.25 -48.93 46.84
C MET A 580 27.12 -50.40 46.39
N PRO A 581 28.16 -51.21 46.64
CA PRO A 581 28.92 -51.98 45.65
C PRO A 581 28.22 -53.21 45.06
#